data_AF-A0A7X0KYS8-F1
#
_entry.id   AF-A0A7X0KYS8-F1
#
_cell.length_a   1.000
_cell.length_b   1.000
_cell.length_c   1.000
_cell.angle_alpha   90.00
_cell.angle_beta   90.00
_cell.angle_gamma   90.00
#
_symmetry.space_group_name_H-M   'P 1'
#
loop_
_entity.id
_entity.type
_entity.pdbx_description
1 polymer ?
#
loop_
_entity_poly.entity_id
_entity_poly.type
_entity_poly.pdbx_seq_one_letter_code
_entity_poly.pdbx_strand_id
1 'polypeptide(L)'
;MTVHGGRWSLEDRLEQGLRELPFEVPPGTASVTVELSFDGGVIDLGCHGPDGFRGWSGGARRRFTIGADWATPGYLPGELEPGPWHVWLGLHRIPPDGVPYEVTVTTSGRSPKRPDEPPPPRPERPSRPELPAPEGMRWLAGDLHSHTVHSDGTLTVHELACLAASRGLDYLAVTDHNTVSHHSELPAAAAHAGILLLPGQEVTTDLGHANVFGDTGWIDFRGPSADWAASAAARGGLMSINHPLSGDCAWRRPLPAEHRPRFAEIWHSSWWDRRWGAPLAWAQVWRPRGVVPLGGSDFHDPAQTKNLGEPVTWVLAEGQDVLGGLAAGRTAVSAGLDAPVLLRAAGELHALGADGTVLVGPDGRRTAVRGDRVRMPAGAPGMHRLETHENEVIALCG
;
A
#
# COMPACT_ATOMS: atom_id res chain seq x y z
N MET A 1 -31.48 8.54 -16.57
CA MET A 1 -30.71 7.34 -16.93
C MET A 1 -29.90 7.70 -18.17
N THR A 2 -28.60 7.47 -18.13
CA THR A 2 -27.67 7.71 -19.24
C THR A 2 -27.02 6.38 -19.58
N VAL A 3 -26.87 6.07 -20.87
CA VAL A 3 -26.23 4.83 -21.33
C VAL A 3 -25.14 5.18 -22.35
N HIS A 4 -23.95 4.64 -22.13
CA HIS A 4 -22.85 4.65 -23.09
C HIS A 4 -22.57 3.22 -23.51
N GLY A 5 -22.22 3.00 -24.77
CA GLY A 5 -21.82 1.69 -25.24
C GLY A 5 -20.94 1.80 -26.46
N GLY A 6 -20.18 0.75 -26.71
CA GLY A 6 -19.27 0.70 -27.84
C GLY A 6 -18.31 -0.47 -27.75
N ARG A 7 -17.18 -0.33 -28.44
CA ARG A 7 -16.08 -1.29 -28.40
C ARG A 7 -14.78 -0.51 -28.23
N TRP A 8 -14.02 -0.83 -27.18
CA TRP A 8 -12.67 -0.30 -27.01
C TRP A 8 -11.68 -1.16 -27.80
N SER A 9 -10.82 -0.51 -28.57
CA SER A 9 -9.73 -1.13 -29.33
C SER A 9 -8.39 -1.06 -28.58
N LEU A 10 -7.41 -1.81 -29.08
CA LEU A 10 -6.04 -1.70 -28.57
C LEU A 10 -5.48 -0.29 -28.84
N GLU A 11 -5.79 0.28 -29.99
CA GLU A 11 -5.41 1.65 -30.37
C GLU A 11 -5.99 2.67 -29.39
N ASP A 12 -7.25 2.51 -28.96
CA ASP A 12 -7.87 3.39 -27.97
C ASP A 12 -7.11 3.37 -26.64
N ARG A 13 -6.66 2.19 -26.21
CA ARG A 13 -5.83 2.05 -25.00
C ARG A 13 -4.49 2.75 -25.16
N LEU A 14 -3.84 2.59 -26.31
CA LEU A 14 -2.51 3.15 -26.55
C LEU A 14 -2.53 4.67 -26.71
N GLU A 15 -3.60 5.22 -27.28
CA GLU A 15 -3.82 6.66 -27.38
C GLU A 15 -4.08 7.28 -26.00
N GLN A 16 -5.01 6.70 -25.25
CA GLN A 16 -5.40 7.21 -23.93
C GLN A 16 -5.94 6.08 -23.06
N GLY A 17 -5.12 5.64 -22.11
CA GLY A 17 -5.47 4.53 -21.22
C GLY A 17 -6.64 4.79 -20.28
N LEU A 18 -6.97 6.06 -19.98
CA LEU A 18 -8.12 6.43 -19.17
C LEU A 18 -9.14 7.20 -20.03
N ARG A 19 -10.36 6.68 -20.15
CA ARG A 19 -11.45 7.28 -20.91
C ARG A 19 -12.51 7.86 -19.98
N GLU A 20 -13.04 9.02 -20.35
CA GLU A 20 -14.07 9.73 -19.59
C GLU A 20 -15.40 9.69 -20.34
N LEU A 21 -16.47 9.30 -19.65
CA LEU A 21 -17.82 9.23 -20.18
C LEU A 21 -18.72 10.21 -19.42
N PRO A 22 -19.20 11.29 -20.06
CA PRO A 22 -19.92 12.35 -19.37
C PRO A 22 -21.37 11.96 -19.07
N PHE A 23 -21.89 12.38 -17.93
CA PHE A 23 -23.30 12.33 -17.58
C PHE A 23 -23.71 13.52 -16.70
N GLU A 24 -25.01 13.82 -16.67
CA GLU A 24 -25.56 14.91 -15.86
C GLU A 24 -26.15 14.40 -14.55
N VAL A 25 -25.85 15.10 -13.46
CA VAL A 25 -26.49 14.92 -12.15
C VAL A 25 -27.51 16.06 -11.92
N PRO A 26 -28.82 15.78 -11.96
CA PRO A 26 -29.83 16.81 -11.72
C PRO A 26 -29.84 17.32 -10.27
N PRO A 27 -30.27 18.56 -10.01
CA PRO A 27 -30.53 19.06 -8.66
C PRO A 27 -31.49 18.15 -7.89
N GLY A 28 -31.19 17.90 -6.61
CA GLY A 28 -32.01 17.03 -5.74
C GLY A 28 -31.76 15.53 -5.92
N THR A 29 -30.72 15.14 -6.67
CA THR A 29 -30.28 13.74 -6.73
C THR A 29 -29.72 13.31 -5.36
N ALA A 30 -30.25 12.21 -4.82
CA ALA A 30 -29.81 11.64 -3.54
C ALA A 30 -28.81 10.49 -3.71
N SER A 31 -28.79 9.82 -4.87
CA SER A 31 -27.74 8.86 -5.23
C SER A 31 -27.48 8.76 -6.72
N VAL A 32 -26.23 8.42 -7.07
CA VAL A 32 -25.80 8.03 -8.42
C VAL A 32 -25.34 6.58 -8.38
N THR A 33 -25.88 5.74 -9.26
CA THR A 33 -25.43 4.35 -9.47
C THR A 33 -24.87 4.21 -10.87
N VAL A 34 -23.70 3.58 -10.99
CA VAL A 34 -23.07 3.25 -12.27
C VAL A 34 -22.87 1.75 -12.36
N GLU A 35 -23.23 1.18 -13.50
CA GLU A 35 -23.06 -0.24 -13.83
C GLU A 35 -22.26 -0.36 -15.13
N LEU A 36 -21.19 -1.15 -15.11
CA LEU A 36 -20.29 -1.42 -16.21
C LEU A 36 -20.38 -2.91 -16.60
N SER A 37 -20.81 -3.16 -17.83
CA SER A 37 -20.77 -4.46 -18.47
C SER A 37 -19.70 -4.47 -19.56
N PHE A 38 -18.90 -5.53 -19.61
CA PHE A 38 -17.96 -5.79 -20.70
C PHE A 38 -17.56 -7.26 -20.69
N ASP A 39 -17.19 -7.77 -21.86
CA ASP A 39 -16.72 -9.14 -22.04
C ASP A 39 -15.34 -9.17 -22.72
N GLY A 40 -14.43 -9.94 -22.15
CA GLY A 40 -13.01 -9.95 -22.51
C GLY A 40 -12.21 -8.75 -21.97
N GLY A 41 -10.92 -8.96 -21.73
CA GLY A 41 -10.00 -7.90 -21.26
C GLY A 41 -10.19 -7.49 -19.79
N VAL A 42 -9.62 -6.34 -19.44
CA VAL A 42 -9.70 -5.70 -18.11
C VAL A 42 -9.98 -4.21 -18.30
N ILE A 43 -11.13 -3.77 -17.79
CA ILE A 43 -11.54 -2.37 -17.72
C ILE A 43 -11.76 -1.99 -16.26
N ASP A 44 -11.05 -0.95 -15.82
CA ASP A 44 -11.16 -0.38 -14.48
C ASP A 44 -12.32 0.62 -14.40
N LEU A 45 -12.88 0.81 -13.20
CA LEU A 45 -14.02 1.71 -12.97
C LEU A 45 -13.72 2.76 -11.90
N GLY A 46 -14.03 4.02 -12.20
CA GLY A 46 -13.97 5.15 -11.28
C GLY A 46 -14.90 6.29 -11.71
N CYS A 47 -14.85 7.41 -11.00
CA CYS A 47 -15.54 8.63 -11.43
C CYS A 47 -15.03 9.89 -10.74
N HIS A 48 -15.39 11.03 -11.32
CA HIS A 48 -15.26 12.34 -10.68
C HIS A 48 -16.51 13.19 -10.92
N GLY A 49 -16.75 14.10 -9.99
CA GLY A 49 -17.75 15.15 -10.09
C GLY A 49 -17.12 16.52 -10.36
N PRO A 50 -17.92 17.60 -10.27
CA PRO A 50 -17.47 18.99 -10.40
C PRO A 50 -16.30 19.35 -9.47
N ASP A 51 -16.35 18.85 -8.23
CA ASP A 51 -15.35 19.15 -7.19
C ASP A 51 -14.15 18.18 -7.23
N GLY A 52 -14.09 17.30 -8.24
CA GLY A 52 -12.97 16.39 -8.49
C GLY A 52 -13.29 14.95 -8.10
N PHE A 53 -12.26 14.24 -7.64
CA PHE A 53 -12.27 12.79 -7.43
C PHE A 53 -13.43 12.33 -6.54
N ARG A 54 -14.18 11.32 -7.01
CA ARG A 54 -15.28 10.71 -6.24
C ARG A 54 -15.09 9.22 -5.98
N GLY A 55 -14.16 8.56 -6.65
CA GLY A 55 -13.78 7.19 -6.31
C GLY A 55 -13.13 6.42 -7.44
N TRP A 56 -12.52 5.31 -7.06
CA TRP A 56 -11.86 4.35 -7.93
C TRP A 56 -11.96 2.97 -7.31
N SER A 57 -12.23 1.95 -8.13
CA SER A 57 -12.26 0.55 -7.70
C SER A 57 -11.41 -0.37 -8.57
N GLY A 58 -10.68 0.20 -9.55
CA GLY A 58 -9.92 -0.61 -10.50
C GLY A 58 -10.82 -1.62 -11.20
N GLY A 59 -10.29 -2.82 -11.45
CA GLY A 59 -11.05 -3.96 -11.95
C GLY A 59 -11.87 -4.71 -10.88
N ALA A 60 -11.85 -4.28 -9.61
CA ALA A 60 -12.48 -5.02 -8.51
C ALA A 60 -14.01 -4.95 -8.54
N ARG A 61 -14.60 -3.96 -9.24
CA ARG A 61 -16.05 -3.77 -9.28
C ARG A 61 -16.57 -3.51 -10.68
N ARG A 62 -17.79 -3.99 -10.91
CA ARG A 62 -18.61 -3.69 -12.11
C ARG A 62 -19.74 -2.71 -11.80
N ARG A 63 -19.92 -2.33 -10.54
CA ARG A 63 -21.00 -1.44 -10.10
C ARG A 63 -20.56 -0.67 -8.87
N PHE A 64 -20.99 0.59 -8.80
CA PHE A 64 -20.91 1.39 -7.59
C PHE A 64 -22.13 2.28 -7.40
N THR A 65 -22.31 2.76 -6.18
CA THR A 65 -23.31 3.76 -5.82
C THR A 65 -22.70 4.80 -4.89
N ILE A 66 -22.99 6.07 -5.11
CA ILE A 66 -22.57 7.20 -4.28
C ILE A 66 -23.82 7.94 -3.81
N GLY A 67 -23.89 8.20 -2.51
CA GLY A 67 -24.85 9.11 -1.87
C GLY A 67 -24.16 9.96 -0.81
N ALA A 68 -24.96 10.82 -0.15
CA ALA A 68 -24.45 11.76 0.84
C ALA A 68 -23.79 11.07 2.05
N ASP A 69 -24.48 10.11 2.65
CA ASP A 69 -24.03 9.45 3.90
C ASP A 69 -23.26 8.15 3.67
N TRP A 70 -23.36 7.58 2.46
CA TRP A 70 -22.74 6.30 2.13
C TRP A 70 -22.41 6.20 0.66
N ALA A 71 -21.29 5.54 0.36
CA ALA A 71 -20.91 5.12 -0.97
C ALA A 71 -20.36 3.69 -0.92
N THR A 72 -20.39 3.02 -2.07
CA THR A 72 -19.73 1.73 -2.25
C THR A 72 -18.24 1.85 -1.88
N PRO A 73 -17.64 0.88 -1.15
CA PRO A 73 -16.21 0.91 -0.87
C PRO A 73 -15.35 1.12 -2.13
N GLY A 74 -14.37 2.02 -2.04
CA GLY A 74 -13.62 2.58 -3.17
C GLY A 74 -14.07 3.98 -3.57
N TYR A 75 -15.26 4.42 -3.13
CA TYR A 75 -15.86 5.70 -3.46
C TYR A 75 -16.11 6.57 -2.23
N LEU A 76 -16.04 7.88 -2.42
CA LEU A 76 -16.22 8.87 -1.36
C LEU A 76 -17.72 9.23 -1.21
N PRO A 77 -18.33 9.02 -0.02
CA PRO A 77 -19.63 9.59 0.27
C PRO A 77 -19.52 11.11 0.35
N GLY A 78 -20.65 11.79 0.18
CA GLY A 78 -20.76 13.23 0.25
C GLY A 78 -21.85 13.75 -0.67
N GLU A 79 -22.32 14.97 -0.42
CA GLU A 79 -23.34 15.63 -1.25
C GLU A 79 -23.01 15.49 -2.74
N LEU A 80 -24.06 15.31 -3.55
CA LEU A 80 -23.92 15.13 -5.00
C LEU A 80 -24.10 16.49 -5.66
N GLU A 81 -22.99 17.04 -6.17
CA GLU A 81 -22.99 18.34 -6.81
C GLU A 81 -23.79 18.27 -8.13
N PRO A 82 -24.81 19.13 -8.33
CA PRO A 82 -25.52 19.16 -9.60
C PRO A 82 -24.61 19.59 -10.75
N GLY A 83 -24.79 18.98 -11.93
CA GLY A 83 -24.08 19.32 -13.15
C GLY A 83 -23.27 18.16 -13.75
N PRO A 84 -22.20 18.45 -14.50
CA PRO A 84 -21.49 17.45 -15.28
C PRO A 84 -20.57 16.59 -14.40
N TRP A 85 -20.74 15.29 -14.51
CA TRP A 85 -19.89 14.27 -13.91
C TRP A 85 -19.32 13.38 -15.01
N HIS A 86 -18.24 12.64 -14.71
CA HIS A 86 -17.73 11.65 -15.65
C HIS A 86 -17.46 10.32 -14.97
N VAL A 87 -17.87 9.24 -15.64
CA VAL A 87 -17.38 7.90 -15.36
C VAL A 87 -15.99 7.77 -15.97
N TRP A 88 -15.05 7.23 -15.21
CA TRP A 88 -13.72 6.88 -15.67
C TRP A 88 -13.63 5.40 -15.97
N LEU A 89 -13.14 5.07 -17.16
CA LEU A 89 -12.81 3.71 -17.59
C LEU A 89 -11.29 3.60 -17.82
N GLY A 90 -10.61 2.80 -17.02
CA GLY A 90 -9.20 2.45 -17.25
C GLY A 90 -9.08 1.26 -18.19
N LEU A 91 -8.54 1.46 -19.38
CA LEU A 91 -8.36 0.42 -20.39
C LEU A 91 -7.12 -0.43 -20.08
N HIS A 92 -7.14 -1.19 -18.98
CA HIS A 92 -5.97 -1.85 -18.42
C HIS A 92 -5.40 -2.97 -19.31
N ARG A 93 -6.26 -3.83 -19.87
CA ARG A 93 -5.89 -4.89 -20.84
C ARG A 93 -6.97 -5.00 -21.91
N ILE A 94 -6.65 -4.57 -23.13
CA ILE A 94 -7.55 -4.67 -24.29
C ILE A 94 -6.95 -5.65 -25.31
N PRO A 95 -7.59 -6.81 -25.60
CA PRO A 95 -7.13 -7.73 -26.63
C PRO A 95 -7.18 -7.09 -28.03
N PRO A 96 -6.44 -7.64 -29.02
CA PRO A 96 -6.41 -7.11 -30.39
C PRO A 96 -7.78 -6.97 -31.05
N ASP A 97 -8.69 -7.91 -30.76
CA ASP A 97 -10.04 -7.85 -31.31
C ASP A 97 -10.88 -6.73 -30.68
N GLY A 98 -10.50 -6.19 -29.52
CA GLY A 98 -11.22 -5.17 -28.76
C GLY A 98 -12.24 -5.72 -27.77
N VAL A 99 -12.75 -4.85 -26.90
CA VAL A 99 -13.68 -5.17 -25.80
C VAL A 99 -14.99 -4.42 -25.99
N PRO A 100 -16.12 -5.11 -26.25
CA PRO A 100 -17.43 -4.48 -26.19
C PRO A 100 -17.74 -4.07 -24.75
N TYR A 101 -18.31 -2.88 -24.57
CA TYR A 101 -18.68 -2.37 -23.26
C TYR A 101 -20.02 -1.65 -23.29
N GLU A 102 -20.66 -1.61 -22.12
CA GLU A 102 -21.82 -0.79 -21.82
C GLU A 102 -21.67 -0.20 -20.42
N VAL A 103 -21.92 1.10 -20.28
CA VAL A 103 -21.99 1.81 -19.00
C VAL A 103 -23.38 2.40 -18.86
N THR A 104 -24.08 2.02 -17.80
CA THR A 104 -25.39 2.55 -17.44
C THR A 104 -25.27 3.40 -16.17
N VAL A 105 -25.74 4.64 -16.23
CA VAL A 105 -25.78 5.57 -15.11
C VAL A 105 -27.22 5.89 -14.73
N THR A 106 -27.55 5.71 -13.45
CA THR A 106 -28.88 5.97 -12.89
C THR A 106 -28.77 6.94 -11.72
N THR A 107 -29.52 8.04 -11.79
CA THR A 107 -29.72 8.98 -10.69
C THR A 107 -31.03 8.68 -9.97
N SER A 108 -31.08 8.88 -8.67
CA SER A 108 -32.25 8.57 -7.83
C SER A 108 -32.48 9.63 -6.77
N GLY A 109 -33.75 9.90 -6.45
CA GLY A 109 -34.14 10.73 -5.30
C GLY A 109 -34.12 9.99 -3.96
N ARG A 110 -33.59 8.76 -3.92
CA ARG A 110 -33.39 7.96 -2.69
C ARG A 110 -31.92 7.62 -2.54
N SER A 111 -31.38 7.80 -1.35
CA SER A 111 -30.04 7.34 -1.00
C SER A 111 -30.09 5.92 -0.40
N PRO A 112 -29.21 5.00 -0.80
CA PRO A 112 -29.06 3.72 -0.12
C PRO A 112 -28.58 3.93 1.32
N LYS A 113 -29.03 3.07 2.22
CA LYS A 113 -28.49 3.03 3.58
C LYS A 113 -27.14 2.31 3.57
N ARG A 114 -26.22 2.76 4.42
CA ARG A 114 -25.02 1.99 4.77
C ARG A 114 -25.45 0.60 5.25
N PRO A 115 -24.85 -0.49 4.72
CA PRO A 115 -25.03 -1.81 5.29
C PRO A 115 -24.63 -1.83 6.77
N ASP A 116 -25.47 -2.43 7.62
CA ASP A 116 -25.12 -2.66 9.02
C ASP A 116 -24.15 -3.84 9.10
N GLU A 117 -22.85 -3.55 9.19
CA GLU A 117 -21.80 -4.54 9.37
C GLU A 117 -21.17 -4.35 10.75
N PRO A 118 -21.52 -5.21 11.74
CA PRO A 118 -20.92 -5.10 13.06
C PRO A 118 -19.43 -5.44 13.00
N PRO A 119 -18.58 -4.75 13.78
CA PRO A 119 -17.16 -5.08 13.81
C PRO A 119 -16.98 -6.50 14.37
N PRO A 120 -15.94 -7.23 13.92
CA PRO A 120 -15.65 -8.55 14.44
C PRO A 120 -15.24 -8.49 15.92
N PRO A 121 -15.29 -9.62 16.64
CA PRO A 121 -14.81 -9.68 18.02
C PRO A 121 -13.37 -9.15 18.13
N ARG A 122 -13.14 -8.28 19.12
CA ARG A 122 -11.79 -7.77 19.39
C ARG A 122 -10.88 -8.95 19.79
N PRO A 123 -9.77 -9.18 19.08
CA PRO A 123 -8.86 -10.26 19.41
C PRO A 123 -7.94 -9.87 20.56
N GLU A 124 -7.40 -10.89 21.24
CA GLU A 124 -6.24 -10.70 22.09
C GLU A 124 -5.01 -10.48 21.21
N ARG A 125 -4.19 -9.48 21.57
CA ARG A 125 -2.91 -9.25 20.90
C ARG A 125 -1.80 -9.96 21.66
N PRO A 126 -1.07 -10.90 21.03
CA PRO A 126 0.07 -11.56 21.68
C PRO A 126 1.08 -10.55 22.23
N SER A 127 1.54 -10.78 23.46
CA SER A 127 2.64 -10.01 24.05
C SER A 127 3.96 -10.41 23.40
N ARG A 128 4.87 -9.45 23.24
CA ARG A 128 6.18 -9.69 22.63
C ARG A 128 7.30 -9.16 23.54
N PRO A 129 8.48 -9.82 23.57
CA PRO A 129 9.61 -9.32 24.34
C PRO A 129 10.04 -7.92 23.89
N GLU A 130 10.49 -7.12 24.85
CA GLU A 130 11.06 -5.80 24.53
C GLU A 130 12.35 -5.92 23.72
N LEU A 131 12.44 -5.10 22.68
CA LEU A 131 13.61 -5.00 21.82
C LEU A 131 14.52 -3.86 22.29
N PRO A 132 15.86 -3.96 22.12
CA PRO A 132 16.79 -2.90 22.47
C PRO A 132 16.44 -1.59 21.75
N ALA A 133 16.18 -0.55 22.54
CA ALA A 133 15.82 0.79 22.05
C ALA A 133 16.42 1.86 22.98
N PRO A 134 16.67 3.08 22.48
CA PRO A 134 17.00 4.23 23.32
C PRO A 134 15.86 4.58 24.28
N GLU A 135 16.18 5.31 25.35
CA GLU A 135 15.17 5.83 26.28
C GLU A 135 14.09 6.65 25.55
N GLY A 136 12.82 6.43 25.89
CA GLY A 136 11.68 7.10 25.25
C GLY A 136 11.26 6.54 23.89
N MET A 137 11.99 5.57 23.34
CA MET A 137 11.68 4.95 22.05
C MET A 137 11.33 3.47 22.19
N ARG A 138 10.59 2.93 21.21
CA ARG A 138 10.26 1.50 21.11
C ARG A 138 10.20 1.05 19.65
N TRP A 139 10.49 -0.23 19.44
CA TRP A 139 10.29 -0.88 18.15
C TRP A 139 8.84 -1.33 18.01
N LEU A 140 8.15 -0.79 17.01
CA LEU A 140 6.81 -1.18 16.62
C LEU A 140 6.90 -2.16 15.45
N ALA A 141 6.23 -3.30 15.56
CA ALA A 141 6.08 -4.25 14.47
C ALA A 141 4.86 -3.90 13.62
N GLY A 142 4.98 -3.94 12.30
CA GLY A 142 3.81 -3.75 11.46
C GLY A 142 4.02 -4.21 10.05
N ASP A 143 2.99 -3.98 9.26
CA ASP A 143 2.96 -4.24 7.83
C ASP A 143 2.65 -2.94 7.12
N LEU A 144 3.38 -2.65 6.04
CA LEU A 144 3.31 -1.41 5.30
C LEU A 144 2.58 -1.55 3.96
N HIS A 145 1.96 -2.70 3.69
CA HIS A 145 1.29 -2.93 2.42
C HIS A 145 0.11 -3.91 2.58
N SER A 146 -1.11 -3.38 2.58
CA SER A 146 -2.32 -4.18 2.72
C SER A 146 -3.56 -3.50 2.13
N HIS A 147 -4.53 -4.31 1.72
CA HIS A 147 -5.70 -3.89 0.97
C HIS A 147 -7.00 -4.35 1.65
N THR A 148 -8.06 -3.59 1.44
CA THR A 148 -9.38 -3.84 2.00
C THR A 148 -10.42 -3.96 0.88
N VAL A 149 -11.69 -4.11 1.25
CA VAL A 149 -12.81 -4.00 0.31
C VAL A 149 -12.88 -2.64 -0.41
N HIS A 150 -12.10 -1.63 -0.01
CA HIS A 150 -12.07 -0.36 -0.71
C HIS A 150 -11.30 -0.42 -2.05
N SER A 151 -10.42 -1.40 -2.25
CA SER A 151 -9.96 -1.82 -3.57
C SER A 151 -10.35 -3.27 -3.87
N ASP A 152 -9.40 -4.19 -3.76
CA ASP A 152 -9.43 -5.57 -4.20
C ASP A 152 -9.06 -6.55 -3.08
N GLY A 153 -8.97 -6.06 -1.84
CA GLY A 153 -8.98 -6.89 -0.65
C GLY A 153 -10.38 -7.43 -0.34
N THR A 154 -10.46 -8.47 0.48
CA THR A 154 -11.71 -9.13 0.87
C THR A 154 -12.20 -8.76 2.26
N LEU A 155 -11.34 -8.17 3.09
CA LEU A 155 -11.65 -7.79 4.46
C LEU A 155 -12.06 -6.32 4.55
N THR A 156 -13.02 -6.02 5.42
CA THR A 156 -13.30 -4.65 5.86
C THR A 156 -12.10 -4.08 6.64
N VAL A 157 -12.06 -2.76 6.82
CA VAL A 157 -11.02 -2.09 7.61
C VAL A 157 -10.97 -2.65 9.05
N HIS A 158 -12.13 -2.94 9.63
CA HIS A 158 -12.23 -3.52 10.98
C HIS A 158 -11.71 -4.97 11.03
N GLU A 159 -12.09 -5.81 10.07
CA GLU A 159 -11.60 -7.18 9.98
C GLU A 159 -10.10 -7.25 9.76
N LEU A 160 -9.57 -6.42 8.87
CA LEU A 160 -8.14 -6.35 8.60
C LEU A 160 -7.37 -5.87 9.84
N ALA A 161 -7.85 -4.84 10.55
CA ALA A 161 -7.24 -4.35 11.77
C ALA A 161 -7.26 -5.40 12.90
N CYS A 162 -8.37 -6.12 13.07
CA CYS A 162 -8.46 -7.22 14.02
C CYS A 162 -7.52 -8.38 13.62
N LEU A 163 -7.44 -8.73 12.34
CA LEU A 163 -6.49 -9.74 11.88
C LEU A 163 -5.05 -9.34 12.23
N ALA A 164 -4.63 -8.10 11.92
CA ALA A 164 -3.32 -7.58 12.30
C ALA A 164 -3.05 -7.65 13.81
N ALA A 165 -4.03 -7.26 14.63
CA ALA A 165 -3.92 -7.35 16.08
C ALA A 165 -3.78 -8.80 16.57
N SER A 166 -4.56 -9.73 16.03
CA SER A 166 -4.47 -11.17 16.35
C SER A 166 -3.11 -11.77 15.98
N ARG A 167 -2.46 -11.20 14.96
CA ARG A 167 -1.11 -11.58 14.51
C ARG A 167 0.00 -10.94 15.34
N GLY A 168 -0.31 -10.09 16.31
CA GLY A 168 0.71 -9.46 17.18
C GLY A 168 1.30 -8.15 16.65
N LEU A 169 0.77 -7.60 15.56
CA LEU A 169 1.25 -6.34 14.99
C LEU A 169 0.90 -5.14 15.90
N ASP A 170 1.80 -4.17 15.99
CA ASP A 170 1.59 -2.88 16.66
C ASP A 170 0.91 -1.85 15.74
N TYR A 171 1.17 -1.93 14.43
CA TYR A 171 0.59 -1.05 13.43
C TYR A 171 0.34 -1.75 12.08
N LEU A 172 -0.50 -1.14 11.25
CA LEU A 172 -0.78 -1.55 9.88
C LEU A 172 -0.96 -0.32 8.98
N ALA A 173 -0.30 -0.26 7.82
CA ALA A 173 -0.65 0.68 6.77
C ALA A 173 -1.72 0.08 5.86
N VAL A 174 -2.81 0.82 5.67
CA VAL A 174 -3.91 0.42 4.77
C VAL A 174 -3.79 1.24 3.50
N THR A 175 -3.51 0.57 2.38
CA THR A 175 -2.97 1.17 1.16
C THR A 175 -3.80 0.81 -0.07
N ASP A 176 -5.13 0.84 0.02
CA ASP A 176 -6.02 0.51 -1.10
C ASP A 176 -5.65 1.25 -2.40
N HIS A 177 -5.81 0.56 -3.53
CA HIS A 177 -5.40 1.05 -4.84
C HIS A 177 -6.13 2.32 -5.28
N ASN A 178 -5.37 3.41 -5.50
CA ASN A 178 -5.83 4.66 -6.11
C ASN A 178 -7.05 5.31 -5.46
N THR A 179 -7.36 4.97 -4.21
CA THR A 179 -8.48 5.53 -3.43
C THR A 179 -8.03 5.85 -2.02
N VAL A 180 -8.79 6.74 -1.36
CA VAL A 180 -8.61 7.10 0.06
C VAL A 180 -9.92 6.93 0.83
N SER A 181 -10.91 6.27 0.24
CA SER A 181 -12.24 6.13 0.83
C SER A 181 -12.26 5.38 2.16
N HIS A 182 -11.27 4.51 2.41
CA HIS A 182 -11.07 3.80 3.68
C HIS A 182 -10.58 4.69 4.82
N HIS A 183 -9.99 5.86 4.53
CA HIS A 183 -9.34 6.72 5.54
C HIS A 183 -10.29 7.10 6.67
N SER A 184 -11.56 7.36 6.34
CA SER A 184 -12.60 7.72 7.32
C SER A 184 -12.90 6.61 8.34
N GLU A 185 -12.60 5.35 8.03
CA GLU A 185 -12.87 4.20 8.90
C GLU A 185 -11.69 3.87 9.82
N LEU A 186 -10.49 4.34 9.49
CA LEU A 186 -9.26 4.00 10.22
C LEU A 186 -9.32 4.35 11.71
N PRO A 187 -9.79 5.54 12.16
CA PRO A 187 -9.80 5.86 13.59
C PRO A 187 -10.65 4.90 14.43
N ALA A 188 -11.83 4.53 13.92
CA ALA A 188 -12.74 3.63 14.62
C ALA A 188 -12.19 2.19 14.66
N ALA A 189 -11.69 1.69 13.53
CA ALA A 189 -11.09 0.35 13.43
C ALA A 189 -9.83 0.23 14.29
N ALA A 190 -8.96 1.26 14.31
CA ALA A 190 -7.77 1.32 15.15
C ALA A 190 -8.13 1.24 16.64
N ALA A 191 -9.08 2.06 17.09
CA ALA A 191 -9.55 2.07 18.48
C ALA A 191 -10.16 0.72 18.89
N HIS A 192 -10.92 0.09 18.00
CA HIS A 192 -11.55 -1.21 18.23
C HIS A 192 -10.51 -2.34 18.35
N ALA A 193 -9.60 -2.45 17.38
CA ALA A 193 -8.59 -3.50 17.36
C ALA A 193 -7.49 -3.29 18.42
N GLY A 194 -7.22 -2.04 18.81
CA GLY A 194 -6.15 -1.69 19.75
C GLY A 194 -4.76 -1.70 19.11
N ILE A 195 -4.67 -1.34 17.83
CA ILE A 195 -3.43 -1.15 17.07
C ILE A 195 -3.46 0.20 16.34
N LEU A 196 -2.32 0.64 15.82
CA LEU A 196 -2.24 1.86 15.01
C LEU A 196 -2.58 1.54 13.55
N LEU A 197 -3.46 2.33 12.93
CA LEU A 197 -3.67 2.28 11.49
C LEU A 197 -3.06 3.52 10.84
N LEU A 198 -2.10 3.30 9.94
CA LEU A 198 -1.46 4.35 9.17
C LEU A 198 -2.24 4.57 7.88
N PRO A 199 -2.79 5.77 7.62
CA PRO A 199 -3.41 6.08 6.34
C PRO A 199 -2.39 5.93 5.22
N GLY A 200 -2.83 5.36 4.10
CA GLY A 200 -2.03 5.31 2.90
C GLY A 200 -2.87 5.11 1.64
N GLN A 201 -2.20 5.19 0.49
CA GLN A 201 -2.76 4.90 -0.82
C GLN A 201 -1.67 4.19 -1.63
N GLU A 202 -1.99 3.06 -2.25
CA GLU A 202 -1.13 2.50 -3.29
C GLU A 202 -1.45 3.19 -4.62
N VAL A 203 -0.54 4.05 -5.07
CA VAL A 203 -0.61 4.65 -6.40
C VAL A 203 -0.23 3.58 -7.42
N THR A 204 -1.22 3.17 -8.20
CA THR A 204 -1.20 1.93 -8.98
C THR A 204 -1.35 2.23 -10.45
N THR A 205 -0.36 1.83 -11.26
CA THR A 205 -0.45 1.89 -12.72
C THR A 205 0.17 0.64 -13.33
N ASP A 206 -0.10 0.38 -14.61
CA ASP A 206 0.44 -0.76 -15.34
C ASP A 206 1.97 -0.74 -15.58
N LEU A 207 2.66 0.27 -15.03
CA LEU A 207 4.09 0.52 -15.16
C LEU A 207 4.79 0.63 -13.81
N GLY A 208 4.13 0.32 -12.70
CA GLY A 208 4.74 0.36 -11.38
C GLY A 208 3.81 0.90 -10.31
N HIS A 209 4.06 0.46 -9.08
CA HIS A 209 3.29 0.86 -7.93
C HIS A 209 4.14 1.60 -6.89
N ALA A 210 3.50 2.47 -6.12
CA ALA A 210 4.12 3.16 -5.01
C ALA A 210 3.12 3.42 -3.89
N ASN A 211 3.48 3.06 -2.66
CA ASN A 211 2.73 3.48 -1.49
C ASN A 211 3.06 4.93 -1.12
N VAL A 212 2.01 5.70 -0.85
CA VAL A 212 2.09 6.98 -0.15
C VAL A 212 1.53 6.78 1.25
N PHE A 213 2.35 7.05 2.27
CA PHE A 213 2.00 6.93 3.68
C PHE A 213 1.71 8.31 4.29
N GLY A 214 0.71 8.35 5.16
CA GLY A 214 0.24 9.55 5.84
C GLY A 214 -1.14 9.99 5.35
N ASP A 215 -1.79 10.85 6.14
CA ASP A 215 -3.07 11.48 5.76
C ASP A 215 -2.83 12.60 4.74
N THR A 216 -2.43 12.20 3.53
CA THR A 216 -2.11 13.12 2.44
C THR A 216 -3.35 13.48 1.61
N GLY A 217 -4.53 12.94 1.93
CA GLY A 217 -5.63 12.88 0.96
C GLY A 217 -5.23 12.15 -0.33
N TRP A 218 -6.06 12.27 -1.36
CA TRP A 218 -5.87 11.53 -2.62
C TRP A 218 -4.66 12.02 -3.41
N ILE A 219 -3.88 11.07 -3.92
CA ILE A 219 -2.78 11.28 -4.86
C ILE A 219 -3.27 10.89 -6.26
N ASP A 220 -3.21 11.85 -7.19
CA ASP A 220 -3.68 11.64 -8.55
C ASP A 220 -2.72 10.74 -9.34
N PHE A 221 -3.07 9.46 -9.45
CA PHE A 221 -2.30 8.42 -10.14
C PHE A 221 -2.16 8.64 -11.65
N ARG A 222 -2.91 9.58 -12.22
CA ARG A 222 -2.84 9.91 -13.67
C ARG A 222 -1.62 10.78 -13.97
N GLY A 223 -1.14 11.51 -12.97
CA GLY A 223 -0.01 12.42 -13.10
C GLY A 223 1.35 11.72 -13.25
N PRO A 224 2.41 12.49 -13.62
CA PRO A 224 3.79 12.06 -13.52
C PRO A 224 4.16 11.58 -12.10
N SER A 225 5.05 10.58 -12.01
CA SER A 225 5.47 10.03 -10.71
C SER A 225 6.22 11.05 -9.82
N ALA A 226 6.83 12.08 -10.43
CA ALA A 226 7.42 13.19 -9.68
C ALA A 226 6.37 14.01 -8.91
N ASP A 227 5.16 14.15 -9.46
CA ASP A 227 4.08 14.92 -8.85
C ASP A 227 3.46 14.16 -7.67
N TRP A 228 3.46 12.83 -7.71
CA TRP A 228 3.05 12.00 -6.58
C TRP A 228 3.95 12.24 -5.36
N ALA A 229 5.28 12.19 -5.58
CA ALA A 229 6.27 12.43 -4.53
C ALA A 229 6.15 13.84 -3.95
N ALA A 230 6.00 14.85 -4.82
CA ALA A 230 5.83 16.24 -4.41
C ALA A 230 4.53 16.46 -3.63
N SER A 231 3.42 15.87 -4.09
CA SER A 231 2.12 15.95 -3.42
C SER A 231 2.12 15.30 -2.04
N ALA A 232 2.74 14.12 -1.93
CA ALA A 232 2.93 13.44 -0.64
C ALA A 232 3.74 14.32 0.32
N ALA A 233 4.92 14.79 -0.11
CA ALA A 233 5.81 15.61 0.72
C ALA A 233 5.16 16.93 1.17
N ALA A 234 4.42 17.60 0.29
CA ALA A 234 3.72 18.85 0.61
C ALA A 234 2.67 18.69 1.73
N ARG A 235 2.20 17.47 1.97
CA ARG A 235 1.18 17.13 2.97
C ARG A 235 1.76 16.27 4.10
N GLY A 236 3.08 16.25 4.26
CA GLY A 236 3.77 15.53 5.33
C GLY A 236 3.85 14.01 5.15
N GLY A 237 3.49 13.49 3.98
CA GLY A 237 3.54 12.07 3.67
C GLY A 237 4.88 11.60 3.12
N LEU A 238 5.02 10.28 3.03
CA LEU A 238 6.22 9.59 2.53
C LEU A 238 5.85 8.69 1.37
N MET A 239 6.60 8.74 0.27
CA MET A 239 6.43 7.82 -0.86
C MET A 239 7.46 6.69 -0.81
N SER A 240 7.03 5.46 -1.04
CA SER A 240 7.85 4.26 -1.20
C SER A 240 7.59 3.62 -2.56
N ILE A 241 8.63 3.16 -3.25
CA ILE A 241 8.44 2.30 -4.43
C ILE A 241 8.08 0.90 -3.95
N ASN A 242 6.97 0.34 -4.44
CA ASN A 242 6.54 -1.00 -4.07
C ASN A 242 7.19 -2.03 -4.98
N HIS A 243 7.54 -3.19 -4.40
CA HIS A 243 8.02 -4.40 -5.05
C HIS A 243 8.59 -4.19 -6.48
N PRO A 244 9.72 -3.46 -6.63
CA PRO A 244 10.11 -2.83 -7.90
C PRO A 244 10.44 -3.84 -9.01
N LEU A 245 10.53 -5.12 -8.67
CA LEU A 245 10.88 -6.23 -9.57
C LEU A 245 9.76 -7.26 -9.70
N SER A 246 8.59 -7.03 -9.09
CA SER A 246 7.50 -8.01 -9.05
C SER A 246 6.66 -7.96 -10.32
N GLY A 247 6.92 -8.90 -11.23
CA GLY A 247 6.04 -9.21 -12.36
C GLY A 247 5.67 -8.00 -13.22
N ASP A 248 4.40 -7.90 -13.58
CA ASP A 248 3.85 -6.80 -14.38
C ASP A 248 3.67 -5.48 -13.59
N CYS A 249 3.73 -5.56 -12.25
CA CYS A 249 3.71 -4.43 -11.32
C CYS A 249 5.11 -3.82 -11.07
N ALA A 250 6.16 -4.34 -11.72
CA ALA A 250 7.51 -3.84 -11.58
C ALA A 250 7.61 -2.35 -11.93
N TRP A 251 8.45 -1.60 -11.20
CA TRP A 251 8.62 -0.18 -11.42
C TRP A 251 9.37 0.10 -12.73
N ARG A 252 8.64 0.62 -13.71
CA ARG A 252 9.09 0.99 -15.06
C ARG A 252 8.77 2.44 -15.42
N ARG A 253 8.18 3.20 -14.49
CA ARG A 253 7.89 4.62 -14.69
C ARG A 253 9.16 5.47 -14.61
N PRO A 254 9.32 6.48 -15.49
CA PRO A 254 10.39 7.45 -15.38
C PRO A 254 10.31 8.22 -14.06
N LEU A 255 11.43 8.29 -13.34
CA LEU A 255 11.60 9.15 -12.17
C LEU A 255 13.05 9.66 -12.13
N PRO A 256 13.28 10.98 -12.27
CA PRO A 256 14.61 11.56 -12.20
C PRO A 256 15.31 11.25 -10.88
N ALA A 257 16.64 11.15 -10.89
CA ALA A 257 17.42 10.68 -9.74
C ALA A 257 17.19 11.52 -8.47
N GLU A 258 17.03 12.83 -8.65
CA GLU A 258 16.76 13.82 -7.62
C GLU A 258 15.34 13.70 -7.01
N HIS A 259 14.39 13.08 -7.72
CA HIS A 259 13.03 12.80 -7.24
C HIS A 259 12.87 11.38 -6.69
N ARG A 260 13.90 10.53 -6.75
CA ARG A 260 13.79 9.14 -6.29
C ARG A 260 13.59 9.09 -4.77
N PRO A 261 12.47 8.51 -4.28
CA PRO A 261 12.25 8.36 -2.85
C PRO A 261 13.35 7.48 -2.24
N ARG A 262 13.68 7.80 -0.99
CA ARG A 262 14.60 6.99 -0.18
C ARG A 262 13.99 5.68 0.29
N PHE A 263 12.67 5.54 0.27
CA PHE A 263 11.97 4.35 0.72
C PHE A 263 11.66 3.42 -0.45
N ALA A 264 11.88 2.13 -0.25
CA ALA A 264 11.46 1.10 -1.20
C ALA A 264 11.14 -0.19 -0.45
N GLU A 265 10.08 -0.86 -0.90
CA GLU A 265 9.73 -2.21 -0.49
C GLU A 265 10.71 -3.19 -1.13
N ILE A 266 11.86 -3.36 -0.49
CA ILE A 266 12.91 -4.28 -0.93
C ILE A 266 12.52 -5.72 -0.60
N TRP A 267 11.74 -5.92 0.46
CA TRP A 267 11.22 -7.22 0.82
C TRP A 267 9.71 -7.26 0.69
N HIS A 268 9.24 -7.89 -0.37
CA HIS A 268 7.84 -8.11 -0.63
C HIS A 268 7.50 -9.60 -0.51
N SER A 269 6.24 -9.94 -0.24
CA SER A 269 5.77 -11.34 -0.15
C SER A 269 6.06 -12.16 -1.41
N SER A 270 6.23 -11.52 -2.58
CA SER A 270 6.65 -12.19 -3.82
C SER A 270 8.15 -12.48 -3.93
N TRP A 271 8.97 -12.16 -2.92
CA TRP A 271 10.39 -12.58 -2.90
C TRP A 271 10.53 -14.01 -2.36
N TRP A 272 10.01 -14.98 -3.13
CA TRP A 272 9.88 -16.40 -2.75
C TRP A 272 11.23 -17.12 -2.55
N ASP A 273 12.27 -16.74 -3.31
CA ASP A 273 13.64 -17.20 -3.07
C ASP A 273 14.52 -16.01 -2.67
N ARG A 274 14.72 -15.86 -1.36
CA ARG A 274 15.50 -14.76 -0.77
C ARG A 274 17.01 -14.85 -1.00
N ARG A 275 17.49 -15.88 -1.71
CA ARG A 275 18.86 -15.95 -2.24
C ARG A 275 19.01 -15.13 -3.52
N TRP A 276 17.90 -14.75 -4.16
CA TRP A 276 17.92 -13.94 -5.37
C TRP A 276 18.24 -12.48 -5.03
N GLY A 277 19.48 -12.07 -5.27
CA GLY A 277 19.98 -10.73 -4.91
C GLY A 277 19.43 -9.56 -5.73
N ALA A 278 18.46 -9.78 -6.63
CA ALA A 278 17.97 -8.73 -7.54
C ALA A 278 17.37 -7.51 -6.81
N PRO A 279 16.53 -7.66 -5.75
CA PRO A 279 16.04 -6.50 -4.99
C PRO A 279 17.16 -5.65 -4.38
N LEU A 280 18.21 -6.31 -3.88
CA LEU A 280 19.39 -5.61 -3.32
C LEU A 280 20.18 -4.87 -4.41
N ALA A 281 20.38 -5.50 -5.58
CA ALA A 281 21.06 -4.88 -6.71
C ALA A 281 20.27 -3.66 -7.23
N TRP A 282 18.94 -3.78 -7.31
CA TRP A 282 18.07 -2.67 -7.68
C TRP A 282 18.20 -1.51 -6.70
N ALA A 283 18.15 -1.78 -5.39
CA ALA A 283 18.30 -0.76 -4.36
C ALA A 283 19.64 0.00 -4.48
N GLN A 284 20.72 -0.73 -4.77
CA GLN A 284 22.05 -0.15 -4.92
C GLN A 284 22.18 0.78 -6.13
N VAL A 285 21.49 0.49 -7.24
CA VAL A 285 21.46 1.35 -8.43
C VAL A 285 20.46 2.50 -8.26
N TRP A 286 19.35 2.25 -7.58
CA TRP A 286 18.28 3.23 -7.37
C TRP A 286 18.77 4.45 -6.59
N ARG A 287 19.33 4.21 -5.40
CA ARG A 287 20.00 5.20 -4.54
C ARG A 287 21.19 4.54 -3.83
N PRO A 288 22.42 4.65 -4.35
CA PRO A 288 23.60 4.05 -3.74
C PRO A 288 23.73 4.40 -2.26
N ARG A 289 23.64 3.39 -1.39
CA ARG A 289 23.64 3.50 0.09
C ARG A 289 22.54 4.40 0.69
N GLY A 290 21.56 4.81 -0.10
CA GLY A 290 20.53 5.78 0.27
C GLY A 290 19.11 5.22 0.32
N VAL A 291 18.93 3.92 0.10
CA VAL A 291 17.65 3.23 0.26
C VAL A 291 17.46 2.83 1.72
N VAL A 292 16.30 3.20 2.25
CA VAL A 292 15.73 2.71 3.50
C VAL A 292 14.84 1.51 3.16
N PRO A 293 15.19 0.29 3.59
CA PRO A 293 14.42 -0.89 3.26
C PRO A 293 13.11 -0.90 4.03
N LEU A 294 12.02 -1.14 3.29
CA LEU A 294 10.72 -1.49 3.82
C LEU A 294 10.36 -2.90 3.37
N GLY A 295 9.39 -3.50 4.07
CA GLY A 295 8.70 -4.68 3.60
C GLY A 295 7.20 -4.63 3.85
N GLY A 296 6.47 -5.40 3.06
CA GLY A 296 5.02 -5.47 3.11
C GLY A 296 4.51 -6.78 2.56
N SER A 297 3.39 -7.25 3.13
CA SER A 297 2.79 -8.51 2.70
C SER A 297 2.03 -8.39 1.39
N ASP A 298 1.54 -7.19 1.06
CA ASP A 298 0.61 -6.95 -0.05
C ASP A 298 -0.61 -7.87 0.10
N PHE A 299 -1.19 -7.81 1.32
CA PHE A 299 -2.26 -8.69 1.76
C PHE A 299 -3.61 -8.26 1.20
N HIS A 300 -4.36 -9.22 0.64
CA HIS A 300 -5.68 -8.99 0.06
C HIS A 300 -6.75 -9.93 0.64
N ASP A 301 -6.41 -11.20 0.82
CA ASP A 301 -7.39 -12.25 1.17
C ASP A 301 -6.72 -13.31 2.07
N PRO A 302 -7.31 -13.66 3.24
CA PRO A 302 -6.85 -14.77 4.07
C PRO A 302 -6.73 -16.13 3.36
N ALA A 303 -7.43 -16.33 2.24
CA ALA A 303 -7.36 -17.54 1.44
C ALA A 303 -6.13 -17.61 0.52
N GLN A 304 -5.41 -16.50 0.33
CA GLN A 304 -4.16 -16.48 -0.40
C GLN A 304 -3.02 -17.10 0.42
N THR A 305 -1.92 -17.43 -0.26
CA THR A 305 -0.71 -17.97 0.39
C THR A 305 0.13 -16.89 1.10
N LYS A 306 -0.17 -15.61 0.88
CA LYS A 306 0.50 -14.48 1.52
C LYS A 306 -0.12 -14.25 2.90
N ASN A 307 0.71 -14.14 3.94
CA ASN A 307 0.24 -13.83 5.30
C ASN A 307 0.42 -12.34 5.60
N LEU A 308 -0.58 -11.75 6.25
CA LEU A 308 -0.46 -10.40 6.81
C LEU A 308 0.68 -10.36 7.85
N GLY A 309 1.59 -9.40 7.71
CA GLY A 309 2.79 -9.29 8.54
C GLY A 309 3.95 -10.18 8.11
N GLU A 310 3.94 -10.76 6.90
CA GLU A 310 5.07 -11.53 6.36
C GLU A 310 5.50 -10.96 5.00
N PRO A 311 6.58 -10.14 4.96
CA PRO A 311 7.49 -9.79 6.06
C PRO A 311 6.95 -8.74 7.05
N VAL A 312 7.59 -8.64 8.21
CA VAL A 312 7.35 -7.57 9.21
C VAL A 312 8.30 -6.42 8.94
N THR A 313 7.77 -5.20 8.89
CA THR A 313 8.58 -3.98 9.06
C THR A 313 8.56 -3.53 10.51
N TRP A 314 9.75 -3.31 11.04
CA TRP A 314 10.01 -2.76 12.36
C TRP A 314 10.31 -1.27 12.23
N VAL A 315 9.66 -0.44 13.03
CA VAL A 315 9.90 1.01 13.09
C VAL A 315 10.28 1.42 14.49
N LEU A 316 11.45 2.06 14.66
CA LEU A 316 11.84 2.67 15.92
C LEU A 316 11.17 4.05 16.04
N ALA A 317 10.18 4.13 16.92
CA ALA A 317 9.34 5.30 17.10
C ALA A 317 9.45 5.88 18.51
N GLU A 318 9.22 7.19 18.61
CA GLU A 318 8.92 7.87 19.87
C GLU A 318 7.43 7.66 20.17
N GLY A 319 7.12 6.93 21.25
CA GLY A 319 5.75 6.55 21.57
C GLY A 319 5.08 5.72 20.46
N GLN A 320 4.12 6.34 19.76
CA GLN A 320 3.31 5.72 18.70
C GLN A 320 3.49 6.39 17.33
N ASP A 321 4.50 7.27 17.18
CA ASP A 321 4.76 8.00 15.92
C ASP A 321 5.47 7.14 14.87
N VAL A 322 4.71 6.23 14.25
CA VAL A 322 5.20 5.35 13.17
C VAL A 322 5.69 6.17 11.98
N LEU A 323 4.92 7.18 11.54
CA LEU A 323 5.25 7.98 10.37
C LEU A 323 6.55 8.78 10.58
N GLY A 324 6.76 9.37 11.77
CA GLY A 324 8.02 10.02 12.11
C GLY A 324 9.21 9.05 12.21
N GLY A 325 8.98 7.83 12.70
CA GLY A 325 9.96 6.74 12.67
C GLY A 325 10.39 6.36 11.25
N LEU A 326 9.42 6.23 10.35
CA LEU A 326 9.65 6.01 8.92
C LEU A 326 10.39 7.19 8.29
N ALA A 327 9.95 8.43 8.54
CA ALA A 327 10.56 9.64 7.98
C ALA A 327 12.05 9.75 8.34
N ALA A 328 12.41 9.35 9.57
CA ALA A 328 13.79 9.28 10.03
C ALA A 328 14.60 8.13 9.42
N GLY A 329 13.95 7.17 8.76
CA GLY A 329 14.56 5.98 8.16
C GLY A 329 14.97 4.93 9.19
N ARG A 330 14.34 4.91 10.37
CA ARG A 330 14.69 3.99 11.46
C ARG A 330 13.91 2.68 11.30
N THR A 331 14.27 1.92 10.26
CA THR A 331 13.55 0.70 9.88
C THR A 331 14.42 -0.55 9.99
N ALA A 332 13.76 -1.67 10.26
CA ALA A 332 14.28 -3.00 10.00
C ALA A 332 13.19 -3.87 9.39
N VAL A 333 13.58 -4.94 8.71
CA VAL A 333 12.65 -5.89 8.10
C VAL A 333 13.09 -7.29 8.48
N SER A 334 12.17 -8.15 8.91
CA SER A 334 12.41 -9.57 9.17
C SER A 334 11.33 -10.41 8.51
N ALA A 335 11.60 -11.70 8.33
CA ALA A 335 10.64 -12.63 7.70
C ALA A 335 9.32 -12.79 8.48
N GLY A 336 9.32 -12.48 9.78
CA GLY A 336 8.18 -12.61 10.70
C GLY A 336 8.52 -12.03 12.07
N LEU A 337 7.55 -12.05 12.99
CA LEU A 337 7.71 -11.50 14.36
C LEU A 337 8.73 -12.27 15.21
N ASP A 338 8.79 -13.60 15.02
CA ASP A 338 9.69 -14.50 15.76
C ASP A 338 10.97 -14.84 14.96
N ALA A 339 11.13 -14.22 13.79
CA ALA A 339 12.29 -14.43 12.93
C ALA A 339 13.53 -13.67 13.46
N PRO A 340 14.74 -14.07 13.05
CA PRO A 340 15.94 -13.29 13.32
C PRO A 340 15.77 -11.85 12.84
N VAL A 341 16.22 -10.88 13.65
CA VAL A 341 16.08 -9.46 13.34
C VAL A 341 17.41 -8.72 13.54
N LEU A 342 17.63 -7.72 12.70
CA LEU A 342 18.76 -6.80 12.79
C LEU A 342 18.22 -5.38 13.06
N LEU A 343 18.56 -4.82 14.21
CA LEU A 343 18.06 -3.52 14.66
C LEU A 343 19.20 -2.51 14.76
N ARG A 344 18.97 -1.26 14.37
CA ARG A 344 19.90 -0.14 14.60
C ARG A 344 19.36 0.77 15.71
N ALA A 345 20.09 0.87 16.82
CA ALA A 345 19.72 1.72 17.95
C ALA A 345 20.97 2.31 18.59
N ALA A 346 20.94 3.60 18.95
CA ALA A 346 22.03 4.28 19.67
C ALA A 346 23.45 4.10 19.07
N GLY A 347 23.57 4.01 17.74
CA GLY A 347 24.86 3.81 17.06
C GLY A 347 25.37 2.35 17.07
N GLU A 348 24.57 1.42 17.57
CA GLU A 348 24.84 -0.02 17.58
C GLU A 348 23.88 -0.77 16.65
N LEU A 349 24.35 -1.92 16.15
CA LEU A 349 23.54 -2.96 15.55
C LEU A 349 23.30 -4.07 16.56
N HIS A 350 22.05 -4.49 16.68
CA HIS A 350 21.63 -5.62 17.49
C HIS A 350 21.14 -6.73 16.56
N ALA A 351 21.88 -7.83 16.48
CA ALA A 351 21.44 -9.05 15.81
C ALA A 351 20.83 -9.98 16.87
N LEU A 352 19.53 -10.28 16.74
CA LEU A 352 18.76 -11.06 17.70
C LEU A 352 18.21 -12.33 17.03
N GLY A 353 18.33 -13.48 17.71
CA GLY A 353 17.97 -14.78 17.16
C GLY A 353 18.81 -15.19 15.95
N ALA A 354 20.01 -14.62 15.81
CA ALA A 354 20.77 -14.61 14.57
C ALA A 354 22.09 -15.41 14.64
N ASP A 355 22.21 -16.36 15.57
CA ASP A 355 23.42 -17.17 15.65
C ASP A 355 23.67 -17.94 14.35
N GLY A 356 24.94 -18.03 13.93
CA GLY A 356 25.34 -18.74 12.71
C GLY A 356 25.06 -17.98 11.39
N THR A 357 24.53 -16.76 11.46
CA THR A 357 24.27 -15.89 10.30
C THR A 357 25.49 -15.02 9.95
N VAL A 358 25.43 -14.34 8.81
CA VAL A 358 26.45 -13.40 8.33
C VAL A 358 25.85 -12.00 8.30
N LEU A 359 26.41 -11.08 9.08
CA LEU A 359 26.16 -9.66 8.92
C LEU A 359 26.89 -9.17 7.66
N VAL A 360 26.16 -8.52 6.76
CA VAL A 360 26.72 -7.81 5.62
C VAL A 360 26.45 -6.32 5.73
N GLY A 361 27.52 -5.53 5.70
CA GLY A 361 27.48 -4.07 5.72
C GLY A 361 27.24 -3.45 4.34
N PRO A 362 26.93 -2.14 4.28
CA PRO A 362 26.69 -1.38 3.05
C PRO A 362 27.95 -1.16 2.20
N ASP A 363 29.13 -1.49 2.74
CA ASP A 363 30.41 -1.54 2.05
C ASP A 363 30.76 -2.94 1.53
N GLY A 364 29.90 -3.94 1.79
CA GLY A 364 30.13 -5.34 1.43
C GLY A 364 30.95 -6.12 2.46
N ARG A 365 31.37 -5.52 3.57
CA ARG A 365 32.08 -6.23 4.64
C ARG A 365 31.18 -7.30 5.25
N ARG A 366 31.72 -8.50 5.46
CA ARG A 366 30.99 -9.66 6.00
C ARG A 366 31.57 -10.07 7.34
N THR A 367 30.73 -10.28 8.33
CA THR A 367 31.11 -10.70 9.68
C THR A 367 30.19 -11.82 10.14
N ALA A 368 30.75 -12.93 10.64
CA ALA A 368 29.95 -13.99 11.26
C ALA A 368 29.33 -13.50 12.57
N VAL A 369 28.04 -13.76 12.76
CA VAL A 369 27.32 -13.54 14.02
C VAL A 369 27.45 -14.80 14.87
N ARG A 370 27.91 -14.64 16.11
CA ARG A 370 28.12 -15.75 17.06
C ARG A 370 27.39 -15.42 18.37
N GLY A 371 26.33 -16.17 18.65
CA GLY A 371 25.43 -16.01 19.78
C GLY A 371 24.06 -15.46 19.40
N ASP A 372 23.07 -15.68 20.28
CA ASP A 372 21.67 -15.32 20.02
C ASP A 372 21.36 -13.83 20.14
N ARG A 373 22.19 -13.07 20.89
CA ARG A 373 22.05 -11.62 21.06
C ARG A 373 23.42 -10.97 20.93
N VAL A 374 23.72 -10.43 19.76
CA VAL A 374 25.03 -9.85 19.44
C VAL A 374 24.88 -8.34 19.23
N ARG A 375 25.79 -7.57 19.84
CA ARG A 375 25.93 -6.13 19.66
C ARG A 375 27.18 -5.82 18.88
N MET A 376 27.08 -4.93 17.91
CA MET A 376 28.20 -4.52 17.06
C MET A 376 28.12 -3.02 16.77
N PRO A 377 29.25 -2.33 16.56
CA PRO A 377 29.22 -0.95 16.06
C PRO A 377 28.49 -0.88 14.72
N ALA A 378 27.61 0.10 14.55
CA ALA A 378 26.74 0.15 13.39
C ALA A 378 27.41 0.63 12.09
N GLY A 379 28.67 1.04 12.17
CA GLY A 379 29.54 1.30 11.02
C GLY A 379 29.05 2.43 10.11
N ALA A 380 29.29 2.28 8.81
CA ALA A 380 28.92 3.25 7.79
C ALA A 380 27.38 3.32 7.61
N PRO A 381 26.82 4.48 7.20
CA PRO A 381 25.40 4.58 6.90
C PRO A 381 25.00 3.72 5.69
N GLY A 382 23.75 3.29 5.68
CA GLY A 382 23.14 2.51 4.61
C GLY A 382 22.67 1.13 5.05
N MET A 383 22.02 0.44 4.13
CA MET A 383 21.36 -0.84 4.39
C MET A 383 22.35 -1.93 4.81
N HIS A 384 22.15 -2.45 6.02
CA HIS A 384 22.76 -3.68 6.51
C HIS A 384 21.79 -4.84 6.32
N ARG A 385 22.31 -6.06 6.32
CA ARG A 385 21.48 -7.26 6.27
C ARG A 385 22.12 -8.44 6.99
N LEU A 386 21.27 -9.38 7.38
CA LEU A 386 21.69 -10.71 7.81
C LEU A 386 21.43 -11.70 6.69
N GLU A 387 22.40 -12.58 6.46
CA GLU A 387 22.31 -13.69 5.50
C GLU A 387 22.57 -15.03 6.19
N THR A 388 21.93 -16.09 5.70
CA THR A 388 22.33 -17.46 6.06
C THR A 388 23.62 -17.86 5.34
N HIS A 389 24.15 -19.05 5.65
CA HIS A 389 25.30 -19.61 4.93
C HIS A 389 25.05 -19.86 3.43
N GLU A 390 23.78 -19.92 3.01
CA GLU A 390 23.38 -20.03 1.59
C GLU A 390 23.23 -18.67 0.90
N ASN A 391 23.57 -17.57 1.59
CA ASN A 391 23.31 -16.19 1.18
C ASN A 391 21.82 -15.84 1.07
N GLU A 392 20.95 -16.57 1.77
CA GLU A 392 19.55 -16.20 1.89
C GLU A 392 19.42 -15.00 2.81
N VAL A 393 18.76 -13.93 2.35
CA VAL A 393 18.48 -12.75 3.18
C VAL A 393 17.40 -13.08 4.20
N ILE A 394 17.66 -12.82 5.49
CA ILE A 394 16.73 -13.09 6.59
C ILE A 394 16.35 -11.85 7.40
N ALA A 395 17.15 -10.78 7.32
CA ALA A 395 16.80 -9.47 7.89
C ALA A 395 17.46 -8.33 7.10
N LEU A 396 16.79 -7.17 7.04
CA LEU A 396 17.31 -5.91 6.50
C LEU A 396 17.26 -4.84 7.59
N CYS A 397 18.17 -3.88 7.56
CA CYS A 397 18.20 -2.75 8.51
C CYS A 397 18.69 -1.47 7.83
N GLY A 398 17.94 -0.38 7.97
CA GLY A 398 18.21 0.93 7.37
C GLY A 398 19.35 1.73 7.99
#